data_AF-A0A0C2YK42-F1
#
_entry.id   AF-A0A0C2YK42-F1
#
_cell.length_a   1.000
_cell.length_b   1.000
_cell.length_c   1.000
_cell.angle_alpha   90.00
_cell.angle_beta   90.00
_cell.angle_gamma   90.00
#
_symmetry.space_group_name_H-M   'P 1'
#
loop_
_entity.id
_entity.type
_entity.pdbx_description
1 polymer ?
#
loop_
_entity_poly.entity_id
_entity_poly.type
_entity_poly.pdbx_seq_one_letter_code
_entity_poly.pdbx_strand_id
1 'polypeptide(L)'
;MAKVTLKLFALLGRHLPPGSVANATEVDMAEESDIGALIAHFGLSDKDCHLVLLNGAFVPPDARTSTRLSPGDTVSIWPPIGGG
;
A
#
# COMPACT_ATOMS: atom_id res chain seq x y z
N MET A 1 -0.55 13.23 -12.17
CA MET A 1 -0.90 12.73 -10.80
C MET A 1 -1.71 11.46 -10.95
N ALA A 2 -1.43 10.43 -10.16
CA ALA A 2 -2.12 9.13 -10.21
C ALA A 2 -2.92 8.91 -8.93
N LYS A 3 -4.25 8.83 -9.08
CA LYS A 3 -5.15 8.54 -7.96
C LYS A 3 -5.23 7.04 -7.74
N VAL A 4 -4.80 6.56 -6.58
CA VAL A 4 -4.80 5.14 -6.22
C VAL A 4 -5.55 4.89 -4.92
N THR A 5 -6.02 3.67 -4.73
CA THR A 5 -6.64 3.23 -3.47
C THR A 5 -5.64 2.41 -2.67
N LEU A 6 -5.30 2.86 -1.46
CA LEU A 6 -4.52 2.07 -0.51
C LEU A 6 -5.46 1.40 0.50
N LYS A 7 -5.25 0.11 0.73
CA LYS A 7 -5.92 -0.67 1.76
C LYS A 7 -4.91 -1.22 2.76
N LEU A 8 -5.04 -0.86 4.04
CA LEU A 8 -4.14 -1.30 5.12
C LEU A 8 -4.91 -2.16 6.11
N PHE A 9 -4.49 -3.41 6.28
CA PHE A 9 -5.22 -4.38 7.11
C PHE A 9 -4.60 -4.55 8.51
N ALA A 10 -5.42 -5.09 9.43
CA ALA A 10 -5.05 -5.37 10.80
C ALA A 10 -4.40 -4.15 11.50
N LEU A 11 -3.22 -4.32 12.09
CA LEU A 11 -2.55 -3.27 12.85
C LEU A 11 -2.05 -2.10 11.97
N LEU A 12 -1.92 -2.29 10.64
CA LEU A 12 -1.48 -1.23 9.72
C LEU A 12 -2.56 -0.18 9.48
N GLY A 13 -3.83 -0.50 9.74
CA GLY A 13 -4.95 0.44 9.58
C GLY A 13 -4.76 1.74 10.38
N ARG A 14 -3.93 1.73 11.44
CA ARG A 14 -3.57 2.92 12.23
C ARG A 14 -2.80 3.99 11.44
N HIS A 15 -2.18 3.61 10.32
CA HIS A 15 -1.42 4.53 9.46
C HIS A 15 -2.33 5.27 8.47
N LEU A 16 -3.59 4.84 8.33
CA LEU A 16 -4.54 5.51 7.47
C LEU A 16 -4.94 6.87 8.08
N PRO A 17 -5.13 7.91 7.25
CA PRO A 17 -5.58 9.20 7.72
C PRO A 17 -7.00 9.12 8.31
N PRO A 18 -7.36 10.05 9.21
CA PRO A 18 -8.73 10.19 9.69
C PRO A 18 -9.72 10.31 8.52
N GLY A 19 -10.88 9.66 8.64
CA GLY A 19 -11.90 9.63 7.58
C GLY A 19 -11.76 8.48 6.58
N SER A 20 -10.76 7.61 6.74
CA SER A 20 -10.65 6.38 5.96
C SER A 20 -11.81 5.42 6.27
N VAL A 21 -12.36 4.80 5.23
CA VAL A 21 -13.54 3.93 5.33
C VAL A 21 -13.15 2.51 4.95
N ALA A 22 -13.61 1.53 5.73
CA ALA A 22 -13.38 0.10 5.45
C ALA A 22 -11.89 -0.26 5.22
N ASN A 23 -10.98 0.32 6.01
CA ASN A 23 -9.53 0.14 5.90
C ASN A 23 -8.93 0.61 4.57
N ALA A 24 -9.60 1.52 3.86
CA ALA A 24 -9.17 2.05 2.59
C ALA A 24 -9.13 3.58 2.59
N THR A 25 -8.20 4.13 1.82
CA THR A 25 -8.12 5.56 1.52
C THR A 25 -7.69 5.77 0.08
N GLU A 26 -8.19 6.84 -0.54
CA GLU A 26 -7.69 7.28 -1.84
C GLU A 26 -6.56 8.27 -1.61
N VAL A 27 -5.47 8.12 -2.39
CA VAL A 27 -4.30 9.00 -2.30
C VAL A 27 -3.86 9.40 -3.69
N ASP A 28 -3.56 10.68 -3.84
CA ASP A 28 -2.96 11.24 -5.05
C ASP A 28 -1.44 11.09 -4.98
N MET A 29 -0.92 10.23 -5.84
CA MET A 29 0.52 10.01 -5.99
C MET A 29 1.06 10.82 -7.17
N ALA A 30 2.37 11.11 -7.15
CA ALA A 30 3.03 11.67 -8.32
C ALA A 30 2.94 10.69 -9.50
N GLU A 31 2.96 11.23 -10.72
CA GLU A 31 3.07 10.39 -11.91
C GLU A 31 4.35 9.54 -11.82
N GLU A 32 4.29 8.28 -12.30
CA GLU A 32 5.40 7.33 -12.20
C GLU A 32 5.80 6.92 -10.76
N SER A 33 4.98 7.20 -9.75
CA SER A 33 5.22 6.66 -8.40
C SER A 33 5.15 5.14 -8.41
N ASP A 34 5.97 4.50 -7.59
CA ASP A 34 5.93 3.05 -7.38
C ASP A 34 5.33 2.68 -6.02
N ILE A 35 5.18 1.37 -5.80
CA ILE A 35 4.66 0.82 -4.55
C ILE A 35 5.55 1.20 -3.37
N GLY A 36 6.88 1.25 -3.56
CA GLY A 36 7.81 1.68 -2.51
C GLY A 36 7.56 3.13 -2.07
N ALA A 37 7.35 4.04 -3.03
CA ALA A 37 6.98 5.42 -2.76
C ALA A 37 5.66 5.53 -1.99
N LEU A 38 4.66 4.71 -2.35
CA LEU A 38 3.38 4.66 -1.64
C LEU A 38 3.54 4.16 -0.19
N ILE A 39 4.32 3.10 0.03
CA ILE A 39 4.60 2.58 1.38
C ILE A 39 5.27 3.66 2.24
N ALA A 40 6.30 4.30 1.70
CA ALA A 40 7.03 5.37 2.39
C ALA A 40 6.13 6.58 2.71
N HIS A 41 5.20 6.94 1.82
CA HIS A 41 4.25 8.04 2.02
C HIS A 41 3.41 7.88 3.30
N PHE A 42 3.04 6.64 3.65
CA PHE A 42 2.27 6.32 4.85
C PHE A 42 3.15 6.02 6.08
N GLY A 43 4.46 6.28 5.99
CA GLY A 43 5.42 6.04 7.08
C GLY A 43 5.59 4.56 7.42
N LEU A 44 5.31 3.67 6.46
CA LEU A 44 5.49 2.24 6.61
C LEU A 44 6.89 1.83 6.16
N SER A 45 7.42 0.75 6.74
CA SER A 45 8.64 0.11 6.25
C SER A 45 8.32 -1.21 5.55
N ASP A 46 9.23 -1.69 4.70
CA ASP A 46 9.07 -2.98 4.03
C ASP A 46 8.90 -4.16 5.00
N LYS A 47 9.44 -4.05 6.22
CA LYS A 47 9.30 -5.05 7.28
C LYS A 47 7.88 -5.12 7.82
N ASP A 48 7.17 -4.00 7.82
CA ASP A 48 5.78 -3.92 8.23
C ASP A 48 4.84 -4.40 7.12
N CYS A 49 5.32 -4.51 5.87
CA CYS A 49 4.53 -4.90 4.72
C CYS A 49 4.88 -6.33 4.29
N HIS A 50 4.25 -7.33 4.90
CA HIS A 50 4.56 -8.74 4.61
C HIS A 50 3.90 -9.25 3.33
N LEU A 51 2.62 -8.92 3.14
CA LEU A 51 1.88 -9.23 1.92
C LEU A 51 1.47 -7.92 1.27
N VAL A 52 1.91 -7.70 0.03
CA VAL A 52 1.52 -6.55 -0.78
C VAL A 52 0.90 -7.07 -2.06
N LEU A 53 -0.32 -6.62 -2.35
CA LEU A 53 -1.05 -6.95 -3.58
C LEU A 53 -1.33 -5.69 -4.37
N LEU A 54 -1.06 -5.71 -5.67
CA LEU A 54 -1.50 -4.70 -6.64
C LEU A 54 -2.62 -5.30 -7.48
N ASN A 55 -3.84 -4.75 -7.35
CA ASN A 55 -5.03 -5.25 -8.03
C ASN A 55 -5.26 -6.77 -7.84
N GLY A 56 -4.87 -7.28 -6.67
CA GLY A 56 -4.95 -8.72 -6.34
C GLY A 56 -3.74 -9.55 -6.75
N ALA A 57 -2.80 -9.00 -7.53
CA ALA A 57 -1.55 -9.67 -7.88
C ALA A 57 -0.48 -9.44 -6.82
N PHE A 58 0.21 -10.51 -6.40
CA PHE A 58 1.27 -10.40 -5.41
C PHE A 58 2.49 -9.65 -5.93
N VAL A 59 3.00 -8.72 -5.12
CA VAL A 59 4.22 -7.95 -5.41
C VAL A 59 5.28 -8.29 -4.37
N PRO A 60 6.37 -8.98 -4.76
CA PRO A 60 7.45 -9.30 -3.84
C PRO A 60 8.25 -8.05 -3.45
N PRO A 61 8.94 -8.05 -2.30
CA PRO A 61 9.65 -6.87 -1.78
C PRO A 61 10.62 -6.20 -2.77
N ASP A 62 11.38 -7.00 -3.52
CA ASP A 62 12.35 -6.56 -4.53
C ASP A 62 11.71 -5.90 -5.75
N ALA A 63 10.43 -6.19 -6.04
CA ALA A 63 9.70 -5.58 -7.14
C ALA A 63 8.99 -4.27 -6.77
N ARG A 64 8.90 -3.91 -5.48
CA ARG A 64 8.08 -2.77 -5.01
C ARG A 64 8.54 -1.42 -5.56
N THR A 65 9.85 -1.20 -5.65
CA THR A 65 10.42 0.05 -6.18
C THR A 65 10.48 0.09 -7.72
N SER A 66 10.17 -1.03 -8.37
CA SER A 66 10.16 -1.15 -9.84
C SER A 66 8.74 -1.20 -10.41
N THR A 67 7.76 -1.54 -9.57
CA THR A 67 6.35 -1.65 -9.96
C THR A 67 5.67 -0.28 -9.86
N ARG A 68 5.43 0.33 -11.02
CA ARG A 68 4.76 1.63 -11.15
C ARG A 68 3.27 1.51 -10.86
N LEU A 69 2.74 2.55 -10.24
CA LEU A 69 1.32 2.72 -9.95
C LEU A 69 0.64 3.47 -11.09
N SER A 70 -0.52 2.96 -11.50
CA SER A 70 -1.39 3.57 -12.49
C SER A 70 -2.64 4.16 -11.83
N PRO A 71 -3.26 5.19 -12.42
CA PRO A 71 -4.53 5.71 -11.94
C PRO A 71 -5.60 4.61 -11.86
N GLY A 72 -6.30 4.54 -10.73
CA GLY A 72 -7.32 3.52 -10.46
C GLY A 72 -6.80 2.24 -9.80
N ASP A 73 -5.48 2.10 -9.64
CA ASP A 73 -4.90 0.93 -8.97
C ASP A 73 -5.33 0.83 -7.51
N THR A 74 -5.49 -0.41 -7.05
CA THR A 74 -5.72 -0.74 -5.64
C THR A 74 -4.52 -1.50 -5.10
N VAL A 75 -3.86 -0.93 -4.08
CA VAL A 75 -2.78 -1.58 -3.34
C VAL A 75 -3.31 -2.05 -2.00
N SER A 76 -3.14 -3.33 -1.68
CA SER A 76 -3.55 -3.90 -0.40
C SER A 76 -2.34 -4.44 0.36
N ILE A 77 -2.22 -4.08 1.64
CA ILE A 77 -1.06 -4.40 2.46
C ILE A 77 -1.49 -5.03 3.78
N TRP A 78 -0.85 -6.16 4.12
CA TRP A 78 -1.00 -6.82 5.41
C TRP A 78 0.33 -6.81 6.18
N PRO A 79 0.26 -6.65 7.51
CA PRO A 79 1.42 -6.81 8.36
C PRO A 79 1.87 -8.27 8.41
N PRO A 80 3.08 -8.54 8.94
CA PRO A 80 3.46 -9.89 9.33
C PRO A 80 2.35 -10.49 10.17
N ILE A 81 1.75 -11.58 9.69
CA ILE A 81 0.73 -12.29 10.45
C ILE A 81 1.49 -13.01 11.55
N GLY A 82 1.37 -12.51 12.79
CA GLY A 82 1.83 -13.23 13.96
C GLY A 82 1.02 -14.51 14.07
N GLY A 83 1.58 -15.62 13.58
CA GLY A 83 1.11 -16.93 13.97
C GLY A 83 1.29 -17.04 15.48
N GLY A 84 0.18 -17.22 16.20
CA GLY A 84 0.21 -17.77 17.55
C GLY A 84 0.66 -19.22 17.52
#